data_AF-A0AAU7TBN7-F1
#
_entry.id   AF-A0AAU7TBN7-F1
#
_cell.length_a   1.000
_cell.length_b   1.000
_cell.length_c   1.000
_cell.angle_alpha   90.00
_cell.angle_beta   90.00
_cell.angle_gamma   90.00
#
_symmetry.space_group_name_H-M   'P 1'
#
loop_
_entity.id
_entity.type
_entity.pdbx_description
1 polymer ?
#
loop_
_entity_poly.entity_id
_entity_poly.type
_entity_poly.pdbx_seq_one_letter_code
_entity_poly.pdbx_strand_id
1 'polypeptide(L)'
;MSLVVGVGLRSGTPYAELRELVREVVSGDVRLIVTVAGRESEPALQQLAEQFGAELRAFSKEELAEQPVPTPSERVEQLVGVPGVAEAAVLAAGAELVTRKHRSTNATIATGRLPAPGYTPAERDVVHRVIAERRDVRRGFLGLPVDDDVLTRVLEAAHRAPSVGLSQPWDFLVIRDRATREKVHALASAHRDAFAASLPADRREAFDGLKIEAILDTPVNIAVTCDPGRGGRHVLGRHADPRTTRFSAAIAIQNLWLAARAEGLGVGWVSFFEPDEVAAVLGLPAHVELVGYLCIGYVEEFAAAPELVRTGWARRRPLSWAIHHEHWGHRTTSIVDDALTAADSSVRASGGPVHVIVGGDATDLLKSDALVVDLGATRPPAGFGVLWRPARSPAEAVEYGVEIARDLALQGAGHLAVHLADDSELAKALAEGVQTGASASGLTHSCP
;
A
#
# COMPACT_ATOMS: atom_id res chain seq x y z
N MET A 1 -20.63 -15.82 -11.03
CA MET A 1 -21.06 -14.73 -10.12
C MET A 1 -22.00 -15.34 -9.12
N SER A 2 -21.75 -15.21 -7.82
CA SER A 2 -22.55 -15.84 -6.77
C SER A 2 -23.88 -15.10 -6.62
N LEU A 3 -24.99 -15.75 -6.99
CA LEU A 3 -26.33 -15.19 -6.89
C LEU A 3 -26.98 -15.48 -5.52
N VAL A 4 -27.86 -14.57 -5.11
CA VAL A 4 -28.81 -14.77 -4.02
C VAL A 4 -30.19 -14.93 -4.62
N VAL A 5 -30.96 -15.92 -4.16
CA VAL A 5 -32.35 -16.11 -4.57
C VAL A 5 -33.25 -15.88 -3.36
N GLY A 6 -33.98 -14.77 -3.37
CA GLY A 6 -35.04 -14.52 -2.40
C GLY A 6 -36.32 -15.24 -2.81
N VAL A 7 -36.96 -15.91 -1.87
CA VAL A 7 -38.15 -16.73 -2.14
C VAL A 7 -39.24 -16.41 -1.13
N GLY A 8 -40.41 -16.02 -1.62
CA GLY A 8 -41.65 -16.03 -0.87
C GLY A 8 -42.57 -17.10 -1.45
N LEU A 9 -42.98 -18.08 -0.64
CA LEU A 9 -43.84 -19.18 -1.08
C LEU A 9 -44.99 -19.44 -0.11
N ARG A 10 -46.03 -20.14 -0.59
CA ARG A 10 -47.11 -20.69 0.24
C ARG A 10 -46.72 -22.06 0.77
N SER A 11 -47.30 -22.46 1.91
CA SER A 11 -47.08 -23.82 2.43
C SER A 11 -47.49 -24.89 1.44
N GLY A 12 -46.64 -25.90 1.29
CA GLY A 12 -46.89 -27.01 0.38
C GLY A 12 -46.68 -26.68 -1.10
N THR A 13 -46.01 -25.56 -1.41
CA THR A 13 -45.61 -25.25 -2.80
C THR A 13 -44.77 -26.41 -3.36
N PRO A 14 -45.11 -27.00 -4.52
CA PRO A 14 -44.34 -28.08 -5.11
C PRO A 14 -42.92 -27.65 -5.49
N TYR A 15 -41.92 -28.50 -5.20
CA TYR A 15 -40.53 -28.22 -5.59
C TYR A 15 -40.36 -28.04 -7.11
N ALA A 16 -41.12 -28.78 -7.93
CA ALA A 16 -41.08 -28.64 -9.38
C ALA A 16 -41.44 -27.20 -9.84
N GLU A 17 -42.48 -26.61 -9.25
CA GLU A 17 -42.91 -25.23 -9.53
C GLU A 17 -41.81 -24.23 -9.15
N LEU A 18 -41.24 -24.37 -7.95
CA LEU A 18 -40.17 -23.47 -7.49
C LEU A 18 -38.91 -23.60 -8.34
N ARG A 19 -38.53 -24.83 -8.72
CA ARG A 19 -37.36 -25.11 -9.55
C ARG A 19 -37.50 -24.51 -10.96
N GLU A 20 -38.67 -24.63 -11.57
CA GLU A 20 -38.96 -24.03 -12.88
C GLU A 20 -38.87 -22.51 -12.80
N LEU A 21 -39.52 -21.91 -11.81
CA LEU A 21 -39.49 -20.47 -11.58
C LEU A 21 -38.06 -19.93 -11.42
N VAL A 22 -37.20 -20.64 -10.69
CA VAL A 22 -35.79 -20.27 -10.52
C VAL A 22 -34.99 -20.43 -11.81
N ARG A 23 -35.20 -21.52 -12.57
CA ARG A 23 -34.49 -21.76 -13.85
C ARG A 23 -34.78 -20.70 -14.92
N GLU A 24 -35.94 -20.06 -14.87
CA GLU A 24 -36.29 -18.99 -15.82
C GLU A 24 -35.43 -17.75 -15.67
N VAL A 25 -34.88 -17.49 -14.46
CA VAL A 25 -34.17 -16.23 -14.16
C VAL A 25 -32.75 -16.42 -13.62
N VAL A 26 -32.36 -17.65 -13.29
CA VAL A 26 -31.03 -18.00 -12.78
C VAL A 26 -30.28 -18.84 -13.81
N SER A 27 -29.15 -18.32 -14.31
CA SER A 27 -28.27 -18.99 -15.29
C SER A 27 -26.88 -19.32 -14.75
N GLY A 28 -26.65 -19.20 -13.44
CA GLY A 28 -25.35 -19.46 -12.81
C GLY A 28 -25.45 -19.94 -11.36
N ASP A 29 -24.31 -19.98 -10.67
CA ASP A 29 -24.23 -20.50 -9.30
C ASP A 29 -25.02 -19.65 -8.30
N VAL A 30 -25.84 -20.32 -7.49
CA VAL A 30 -26.56 -19.74 -6.36
C VAL A 30 -25.79 -20.08 -5.09
N ARG A 31 -25.38 -19.06 -4.34
CA ARG A 31 -24.67 -19.24 -3.07
C ARG A 31 -25.61 -19.24 -1.87
N LEU A 32 -26.67 -18.44 -1.95
CA LEU A 32 -27.55 -18.17 -0.82
C LEU A 32 -29.00 -18.15 -1.29
N ILE A 33 -29.85 -18.85 -0.56
CA ILE A 33 -31.31 -18.78 -0.70
C ILE A 33 -31.84 -18.10 0.55
N VAL A 34 -32.69 -17.09 0.35
CA VAL A 34 -33.18 -16.25 1.44
C VAL A 34 -34.69 -16.19 1.48
N THR A 35 -35.26 -16.23 2.68
CA THR A 35 -36.72 -16.19 2.88
C THR A 35 -37.10 -15.50 4.19
N VAL A 36 -38.39 -15.47 4.50
CA VAL A 36 -38.90 -15.02 5.80
C VAL A 36 -38.89 -16.15 6.82
N ALA A 37 -38.58 -15.84 8.07
CA ALA A 37 -38.62 -16.79 9.19
C ALA A 37 -39.96 -17.53 9.29
N GLY A 38 -39.90 -18.82 9.63
CA GLY A 38 -41.01 -19.75 9.61
C GLY A 38 -41.27 -20.42 8.26
N ARG A 39 -40.45 -20.18 7.24
CA ARG A 39 -40.53 -20.83 5.91
C ARG A 39 -39.33 -21.70 5.59
N GLU A 40 -38.25 -21.60 6.35
CA GLU A 40 -37.00 -22.35 6.16
C GLU A 40 -37.20 -23.88 6.14
N SER A 41 -38.22 -24.40 6.82
CA SER A 41 -38.52 -25.84 6.84
C SER A 41 -39.39 -26.33 5.67
N GLU A 42 -39.84 -25.44 4.77
CA GLU A 42 -40.64 -25.83 3.63
C GLU A 42 -39.84 -26.78 2.70
N PRO A 43 -40.36 -27.98 2.38
CA PRO A 43 -39.59 -28.99 1.63
C PRO A 43 -39.04 -28.51 0.28
N ALA A 44 -39.76 -27.62 -0.40
CA ALA A 44 -39.31 -27.06 -1.67
C ALA A 44 -38.08 -26.16 -1.53
N LEU A 45 -37.95 -25.41 -0.43
CA LEU A 45 -36.77 -24.57 -0.17
C LEU A 45 -35.55 -25.40 0.19
N GLN A 46 -35.72 -26.42 1.03
CA GLN A 46 -34.65 -27.35 1.40
C GLN A 46 -34.09 -28.06 0.16
N GLN A 47 -34.97 -28.59 -0.69
CA GLN A 47 -34.57 -29.23 -1.95
C GLN A 47 -33.89 -28.25 -2.92
N LEU A 48 -34.35 -26.99 -2.98
CA LEU A 48 -33.72 -25.97 -3.80
C LEU A 48 -32.31 -25.64 -3.29
N ALA A 49 -32.13 -25.49 -1.98
CA ALA A 49 -30.83 -25.23 -1.36
C ALA A 49 -29.85 -26.37 -1.62
N GLU A 50 -30.29 -27.61 -1.42
CA GLU A 50 -29.50 -28.81 -1.70
C GLU A 50 -29.11 -28.91 -3.18
N GLN A 51 -30.04 -28.64 -4.11
CA GLN A 51 -29.78 -28.66 -5.55
C GLN A 51 -28.61 -27.73 -5.95
N PHE A 52 -28.53 -26.56 -5.33
CA PHE A 52 -27.49 -25.57 -5.63
C PHE A 52 -26.26 -25.67 -4.72
N GLY A 53 -26.28 -26.51 -3.68
CA GLY A 53 -25.28 -26.47 -2.60
C GLY A 53 -25.25 -25.11 -1.90
N ALA A 54 -26.39 -24.41 -1.88
CA ALA A 54 -26.52 -23.05 -1.36
C ALA A 54 -26.85 -23.06 0.14
N GLU A 55 -26.35 -22.07 0.87
CA GLU A 55 -26.80 -21.79 2.23
C GLU A 55 -28.26 -21.31 2.21
N LEU A 56 -29.10 -21.77 3.14
CA LEU A 56 -30.46 -21.28 3.34
C LEU A 56 -30.51 -20.40 4.59
N ARG A 57 -30.92 -19.14 4.42
CA ARG A 57 -31.05 -18.18 5.52
C ARG A 57 -32.46 -17.59 5.56
N ALA A 58 -32.98 -17.42 6.76
CA ALA A 58 -34.25 -16.73 6.98
C ALA A 58 -34.02 -15.42 7.73
N PHE A 59 -34.87 -14.42 7.43
CA PHE A 59 -34.86 -13.11 8.09
C PHE A 59 -36.16 -12.90 8.86
N SER A 60 -36.09 -12.17 9.97
CA SER A 60 -37.26 -11.78 10.74
C SER A 60 -38.16 -10.84 9.93
N LYS A 61 -39.42 -10.69 10.34
CA LYS A 61 -40.35 -9.79 9.65
C LYS A 61 -39.91 -8.33 9.81
N GLU A 62 -39.33 -8.00 10.96
CA GLU A 62 -38.80 -6.69 11.28
C GLU A 62 -37.65 -6.33 10.32
N GLU A 63 -36.68 -7.23 10.14
CA GLU A 63 -35.57 -7.06 9.20
C GLU A 63 -36.07 -6.85 7.76
N LEU A 64 -37.11 -7.57 7.35
CA LEU A 64 -37.69 -7.45 6.02
C LEU A 64 -38.54 -6.18 5.83
N ALA A 65 -39.22 -5.71 6.87
CA ALA A 65 -40.07 -4.52 6.81
C ALA A 65 -39.27 -3.22 6.63
N GLU A 66 -38.02 -3.19 7.10
CA GLU A 66 -37.11 -2.05 6.95
C GLU A 66 -36.56 -1.89 5.52
N GLN A 67 -36.70 -2.91 4.67
CA GLN A 67 -36.09 -2.89 3.34
C GLN A 67 -36.90 -2.07 2.34
N PRO A 68 -36.25 -1.22 1.51
CA PRO A 68 -36.92 -0.43 0.48
C PRO A 68 -37.28 -1.31 -0.73
N VAL A 69 -38.37 -2.07 -0.61
CA VAL A 69 -38.83 -3.01 -1.63
C VAL A 69 -39.36 -2.27 -2.88
N PRO A 70 -38.77 -2.49 -4.09
CA PRO A 70 -39.20 -1.81 -5.32
C PRO A 70 -40.59 -2.22 -5.81
N THR A 71 -41.05 -3.44 -5.50
CA THR A 71 -42.33 -3.99 -5.97
C THR A 71 -43.20 -4.49 -4.81
N PRO A 72 -43.71 -3.59 -3.95
CA PRO A 72 -44.48 -3.97 -2.77
C PRO A 72 -45.79 -4.69 -3.12
N SER A 73 -46.41 -5.30 -2.11
CA SER A 73 -47.53 -6.21 -2.29
C SER A 73 -48.50 -6.10 -1.13
N GLU A 74 -49.59 -5.36 -1.31
CA GLU A 74 -50.65 -5.16 -0.29
C GLU A 74 -51.13 -6.49 0.32
N ARG A 75 -51.29 -7.53 -0.52
CA ARG A 75 -51.68 -8.86 -0.04
C ARG A 75 -50.64 -9.51 0.89
N VAL A 76 -49.35 -9.32 0.62
CA VAL A 76 -48.28 -9.87 1.48
C VAL A 76 -48.20 -9.05 2.76
N GLU A 77 -48.39 -7.74 2.66
CA GLU A 77 -48.45 -6.85 3.82
C GLU A 77 -49.59 -7.24 4.77
N GLN A 78 -50.80 -7.49 4.24
CA GLN A 78 -51.95 -7.96 5.03
C GLN A 78 -51.74 -9.34 5.66
N LEU A 79 -51.08 -10.28 4.96
CA LEU A 79 -50.98 -11.68 5.40
C LEU A 79 -49.72 -11.97 6.23
N VAL A 80 -48.62 -11.28 5.94
CA VAL A 80 -47.30 -11.55 6.50
C VAL A 80 -46.81 -10.38 7.34
N GLY A 81 -47.26 -9.15 7.07
CA GLY A 81 -46.83 -7.93 7.78
C GLY A 81 -45.59 -7.27 7.17
N VAL A 82 -45.24 -7.59 5.91
CA VAL A 82 -44.06 -7.03 5.21
C VAL A 82 -44.43 -6.63 3.78
N PRO A 83 -43.79 -5.61 3.19
CA PRO A 83 -44.12 -5.12 1.84
C PRO A 83 -43.87 -6.17 0.74
N GLY A 84 -42.97 -7.13 0.95
CA GLY A 84 -42.76 -8.27 0.07
C GLY A 84 -41.67 -9.18 0.63
N VAL A 85 -41.79 -10.50 0.49
CA VAL A 85 -40.80 -11.44 1.06
C VAL A 85 -39.57 -11.57 0.17
N ALA A 86 -39.75 -11.89 -1.12
CA ALA A 86 -38.64 -12.24 -2.00
C ALA A 86 -37.63 -11.10 -2.20
N GLU A 87 -38.11 -9.90 -2.57
CA GLU A 87 -37.24 -8.73 -2.78
C GLU A 87 -36.63 -8.24 -1.46
N ALA A 88 -37.42 -8.16 -0.38
CA ALA A 88 -36.91 -7.74 0.92
C ALA A 88 -35.82 -8.68 1.43
N ALA A 89 -35.99 -10.00 1.28
CA ALA A 89 -35.00 -10.96 1.76
C ALA A 89 -33.67 -10.87 0.97
N VAL A 90 -33.72 -10.56 -0.33
CA VAL A 90 -32.51 -10.26 -1.12
C VAL A 90 -31.83 -9.00 -0.61
N LEU A 91 -32.59 -7.93 -0.36
CA LEU A 91 -32.05 -6.66 0.15
C LEU A 91 -31.48 -6.79 1.57
N ALA A 92 -32.17 -7.51 2.46
CA ALA A 92 -31.72 -7.80 3.83
C ALA A 92 -30.43 -8.64 3.85
N ALA A 93 -30.18 -9.43 2.81
CA ALA A 93 -28.91 -10.12 2.63
C ALA A 93 -27.75 -9.20 2.20
N GLY A 94 -28.03 -7.91 1.93
CA GLY A 94 -27.05 -6.94 1.42
C GLY A 94 -26.75 -7.11 -0.07
N ALA A 95 -27.64 -7.76 -0.83
CA ALA A 95 -27.46 -8.00 -2.26
C ALA A 95 -28.12 -6.90 -3.11
N GLU A 96 -27.48 -6.56 -4.23
CA GLU A 96 -28.07 -5.69 -5.26
C GLU A 96 -29.08 -6.50 -6.09
N LEU A 97 -30.33 -6.04 -6.17
CA LEU A 97 -31.38 -6.72 -6.95
C LEU A 97 -31.02 -6.78 -8.45
N VAL A 98 -31.09 -7.98 -9.03
CA VAL A 98 -30.90 -8.23 -10.47
C VAL A 98 -32.26 -8.46 -11.12
N THR A 99 -32.96 -9.50 -10.66
CA THR A 99 -34.33 -9.78 -11.07
C THR A 99 -35.24 -9.39 -9.93
N ARG A 100 -36.14 -8.46 -10.22
CA ARG A 100 -37.23 -8.08 -9.33
C ARG A 100 -38.25 -9.23 -9.21
N LYS A 101 -39.42 -8.94 -8.67
CA LYS A 101 -40.50 -9.89 -8.43
C LYS A 101 -40.89 -10.72 -9.68
N HIS A 102 -40.48 -12.00 -9.70
CA HIS A 102 -40.88 -13.01 -10.68
C HIS A 102 -41.78 -14.06 -10.02
N ARG A 103 -42.92 -14.42 -10.62
CA ARG A 103 -44.00 -15.14 -9.91
C ARG A 103 -44.47 -16.38 -10.64
N SER A 104 -44.78 -17.41 -9.86
CA SER A 104 -45.58 -18.57 -10.24
C SER A 104 -46.94 -18.52 -9.51
N THR A 105 -47.67 -19.63 -9.46
CA THR A 105 -48.98 -19.70 -8.80
C THR A 105 -48.85 -19.60 -7.27
N ASN A 106 -47.82 -20.23 -6.71
CA ASN A 106 -47.62 -20.38 -5.27
C ASN A 106 -46.31 -19.79 -4.75
N ALA A 107 -45.37 -19.45 -5.63
CA ALA A 107 -44.11 -18.84 -5.25
C ALA A 107 -43.85 -17.51 -5.98
N THR A 108 -43.08 -16.66 -5.32
CA THR A 108 -42.49 -15.44 -5.86
C THR A 108 -41.01 -15.50 -5.56
N ILE A 109 -40.18 -15.20 -6.54
CA ILE A 109 -38.75 -15.06 -6.36
C ILE A 109 -38.26 -13.67 -6.75
N ALA A 110 -37.10 -13.32 -6.23
CA ALA A 110 -36.27 -12.23 -6.68
C ALA A 110 -34.83 -12.73 -6.65
N THR A 111 -33.96 -12.15 -7.47
CA THR A 111 -32.54 -12.49 -7.46
C THR A 111 -31.71 -11.26 -7.17
N GLY A 112 -30.55 -11.45 -6.53
CA GLY A 112 -29.59 -10.39 -6.31
C GLY A 112 -28.15 -10.87 -6.44
N ARG A 113 -27.23 -9.91 -6.53
CA ARG A 113 -25.79 -10.13 -6.53
C ARG A 113 -25.20 -9.67 -5.21
N LEU A 114 -24.44 -10.57 -4.59
CA LEU A 114 -23.56 -10.20 -3.49
C LEU A 114 -22.18 -9.85 -4.04
N PRO A 115 -21.46 -8.92 -3.37
CA PRO A 115 -20.02 -8.82 -3.58
C PRO A 115 -19.34 -10.16 -3.26
N ALA A 116 -18.17 -10.40 -3.88
CA ALA A 116 -17.34 -11.54 -3.50
C ALA A 116 -17.03 -11.47 -1.99
N PRO A 117 -17.12 -12.59 -1.26
CA PRO A 117 -16.81 -12.57 0.15
C PRO A 117 -15.35 -12.18 0.36
N GLY A 118 -15.11 -11.26 1.31
CA GLY A 118 -13.78 -11.06 1.85
C GLY A 118 -13.43 -12.14 2.88
N TYR A 119 -12.18 -12.12 3.35
CA TYR A 119 -11.74 -12.93 4.49
C TYR A 119 -12.49 -12.56 5.78
N THR A 120 -12.54 -13.49 6.73
CA THR A 120 -13.14 -13.27 8.05
C THR A 120 -12.45 -12.11 8.79
N PRO A 121 -13.11 -11.46 9.78
CA PRO A 121 -12.45 -10.43 10.58
C PRO A 121 -11.11 -10.86 11.17
N ALA A 122 -11.02 -12.06 11.73
CA ALA A 122 -9.78 -12.59 12.31
C ALA A 122 -8.66 -12.76 11.28
N GLU A 123 -8.96 -13.26 10.08
CA GLU A 123 -7.98 -13.37 8.99
C GLU A 123 -7.52 -12.00 8.49
N ARG A 124 -8.44 -11.03 8.37
CA ARG A 124 -8.09 -9.65 8.01
C ARG A 124 -7.20 -9.01 9.07
N ASP A 125 -7.48 -9.23 10.35
CA ASP A 125 -6.66 -8.72 11.45
C ASP A 125 -5.23 -9.27 11.37
N VAL A 126 -5.05 -10.55 11.03
CA VAL A 126 -3.72 -11.13 10.79
C VAL A 126 -3.00 -10.41 9.66
N VAL A 127 -3.67 -10.17 8.53
CA VAL A 127 -3.08 -9.43 7.39
C VAL A 127 -2.65 -8.03 7.81
N HIS A 128 -3.52 -7.28 8.49
CA HIS A 128 -3.21 -5.92 8.96
C HIS A 128 -2.07 -5.90 9.97
N ARG A 129 -2.01 -6.87 10.89
CA ARG A 129 -0.91 -7.00 11.85
C ARG A 129 0.41 -7.28 11.17
N VAL A 130 0.48 -8.23 10.23
CA VAL A 130 1.73 -8.52 9.51
C VAL A 130 2.23 -7.28 8.75
N ILE A 131 1.33 -6.52 8.09
CA ILE A 131 1.67 -5.27 7.40
C ILE A 131 2.16 -4.19 8.38
N ALA A 132 1.52 -4.04 9.54
CA ALA A 132 1.83 -3.01 10.52
C ALA A 132 3.07 -3.33 11.37
N GLU A 133 3.33 -4.61 11.65
CA GLU A 133 4.38 -5.09 12.56
C GLU A 133 5.65 -5.50 11.83
N ARG A 134 5.65 -5.74 10.51
CA ARG A 134 6.90 -6.01 9.76
C ARG A 134 7.89 -4.86 9.93
N ARG A 135 9.17 -5.18 10.10
CA ARG A 135 10.24 -4.19 10.24
C ARG A 135 11.30 -4.45 9.18
N ASP A 136 11.99 -3.37 8.85
CA ASP A 136 13.28 -3.45 8.18
C ASP A 136 14.33 -3.62 9.28
N VAL A 137 14.85 -4.84 9.40
CA VAL A 137 15.65 -5.29 10.54
C VAL A 137 17.13 -5.23 10.20
N ARG A 138 17.92 -4.62 11.09
CA ARG A 138 19.38 -4.45 10.92
C ARG A 138 20.18 -4.94 12.13
N ARG A 139 19.50 -5.29 13.23
CA ARG A 139 20.09 -5.69 14.51
C ARG A 139 19.30 -6.86 15.09
N GLY A 140 19.93 -7.62 15.97
CA GLY A 140 19.27 -8.72 16.70
C GLY A 140 18.98 -9.95 15.85
N PHE A 141 19.67 -10.13 14.72
CA PHE A 141 19.62 -11.39 13.99
C PHE A 141 20.33 -12.50 14.77
N LEU A 142 19.70 -13.66 14.80
CA LEU A 142 20.22 -14.87 15.40
C LEU A 142 21.05 -15.65 14.37
N GLY A 143 22.12 -16.29 14.81
CA GLY A 143 22.93 -17.21 13.99
C GLY A 143 22.25 -18.54 13.65
N LEU A 144 20.93 -18.64 13.84
CA LEU A 144 20.16 -19.84 13.52
C LEU A 144 20.06 -20.00 11.99
N PRO A 145 20.23 -21.21 11.44
CA PRO A 145 20.03 -21.44 10.01
C PRO A 145 18.56 -21.18 9.62
N VAL A 146 18.36 -20.73 8.39
CA VAL A 146 17.03 -20.71 7.75
C VAL A 146 16.92 -21.97 6.90
N ASP A 147 15.96 -22.82 7.26
CA ASP A 147 15.66 -24.07 6.56
C ASP A 147 15.13 -23.81 5.15
N ASP A 148 15.46 -24.69 4.21
CA ASP A 148 15.07 -24.54 2.80
C ASP A 148 13.54 -24.59 2.60
N ASP A 149 12.80 -25.34 3.44
CA ASP A 149 11.34 -25.38 3.37
C ASP A 149 10.70 -24.03 3.77
N VAL A 150 11.26 -23.37 4.79
CA VAL A 150 10.82 -22.03 5.21
C VAL A 150 11.15 -21.02 4.13
N LEU A 151 12.38 -21.05 3.61
CA LEU A 151 12.82 -20.17 2.54
C LEU A 151 11.98 -20.35 1.27
N THR A 152 11.63 -21.59 0.92
CA THR A 152 10.76 -21.91 -0.21
C THR A 152 9.39 -21.26 -0.07
N ARG A 153 8.72 -21.38 1.09
CA ARG A 153 7.41 -20.72 1.32
C ARG A 153 7.48 -19.20 1.16
N VAL A 154 8.56 -18.59 1.63
CA VAL A 154 8.82 -17.15 1.50
C VAL A 154 9.02 -16.74 0.04
N LEU A 155 9.80 -17.52 -0.73
CA LEU A 155 10.02 -17.29 -2.16
C LEU A 155 8.78 -17.56 -3.02
N GLU A 156 7.98 -18.56 -2.68
CA GLU A 156 6.69 -18.83 -3.32
C GLU A 156 5.73 -17.66 -3.14
N ALA A 157 5.69 -17.06 -1.95
CA ALA A 157 4.90 -15.85 -1.70
C ALA A 157 5.37 -14.68 -2.58
N ALA A 158 6.69 -14.51 -2.73
CA ALA A 158 7.27 -13.52 -3.64
C ALA A 158 6.84 -13.78 -5.09
N HIS A 159 6.89 -15.05 -5.52
CA HIS A 159 6.56 -15.47 -6.88
C HIS A 159 5.07 -15.31 -7.25
N ARG A 160 4.18 -15.23 -6.24
CA ARG A 160 2.74 -14.93 -6.40
C ARG A 160 2.44 -13.44 -6.60
N ALA A 161 3.45 -12.57 -6.62
CA ALA A 161 3.23 -11.15 -6.87
C ALA A 161 2.63 -10.89 -8.28
N PRO A 162 1.81 -9.85 -8.44
CA PRO A 162 1.42 -9.40 -9.77
C PRO A 162 2.65 -8.89 -10.53
N SER A 163 2.62 -9.02 -11.86
CA SER A 163 3.63 -8.44 -12.74
C SER A 163 3.00 -7.89 -14.00
N VAL A 164 3.65 -6.87 -14.57
CA VAL A 164 3.25 -6.30 -15.86
C VAL A 164 3.16 -7.41 -16.91
N GLY A 165 1.98 -7.63 -17.47
CA GLY A 165 1.72 -8.66 -18.47
C GLY A 165 2.07 -10.08 -18.05
N LEU A 166 2.02 -10.39 -16.74
CA LEU A 166 2.46 -11.68 -16.18
C LEU A 166 3.92 -12.02 -16.56
N SER A 167 4.76 -11.01 -16.74
CA SER A 167 6.15 -11.20 -17.20
C SER A 167 7.07 -11.88 -16.18
N GLN A 168 6.71 -11.81 -14.88
CA GLN A 168 7.48 -12.36 -13.76
C GLN A 168 8.99 -12.08 -13.91
N PRO A 169 9.40 -10.81 -14.04
CA PRO A 169 10.76 -10.43 -14.49
C PRO A 169 11.85 -10.72 -13.46
N TRP A 170 11.47 -11.10 -12.23
CA TRP A 170 12.39 -11.28 -11.11
C TRP A 170 13.10 -12.63 -11.13
N ASP A 171 14.33 -12.64 -10.62
CA ASP A 171 15.01 -13.82 -10.13
C ASP A 171 15.49 -13.58 -8.68
N PHE A 172 15.73 -14.66 -7.94
CA PHE A 172 16.16 -14.61 -6.54
C PHE A 172 17.48 -15.39 -6.39
N LEU A 173 18.60 -14.67 -6.28
CA LEU A 173 19.89 -15.27 -5.99
C LEU A 173 20.04 -15.44 -4.48
N VAL A 174 19.98 -16.68 -4.00
CA VAL A 174 20.18 -17.04 -2.59
C VAL A 174 21.68 -17.15 -2.29
N ILE A 175 22.18 -16.34 -1.37
CA ILE A 175 23.60 -16.20 -1.04
C ILE A 175 23.81 -16.61 0.42
N ARG A 176 24.40 -17.79 0.62
CA ARG A 176 24.83 -18.28 1.95
C ARG A 176 26.34 -18.15 2.16
N ASP A 177 27.11 -18.16 1.07
CA ASP A 177 28.58 -18.10 1.08
C ASP A 177 29.08 -16.83 1.79
N ARG A 178 29.96 -17.02 2.77
CA ARG A 178 30.49 -15.93 3.60
C ARG A 178 31.39 -15.01 2.79
N ALA A 179 32.25 -15.55 1.93
CA ALA A 179 33.22 -14.76 1.18
C ALA A 179 32.53 -13.80 0.19
N THR A 180 31.45 -14.26 -0.45
CA THR A 180 30.60 -13.42 -1.31
C THR A 180 29.96 -12.28 -0.51
N ARG A 181 29.42 -12.58 0.67
CA ARG A 181 28.79 -11.58 1.55
C ARG A 181 29.79 -10.56 2.09
N GLU A 182 31.02 -10.96 2.37
CA GLU A 182 32.10 -10.06 2.79
C GLU A 182 32.45 -9.04 1.71
N LYS A 183 32.46 -9.44 0.43
CA LYS A 183 32.65 -8.51 -0.70
C LYS A 183 31.52 -7.49 -0.79
N VAL A 184 30.27 -7.92 -0.68
CA VAL A 184 29.11 -7.01 -0.72
C VAL A 184 29.09 -6.09 0.50
N HIS A 185 29.43 -6.62 1.68
CA HIS A 185 29.55 -5.82 2.90
C HIS A 185 30.61 -4.72 2.78
N ALA A 186 31.76 -5.01 2.16
CA ALA A 186 32.79 -4.01 1.92
C ALA A 186 32.30 -2.84 1.05
N LEU A 187 31.49 -3.11 0.02
CA LEU A 187 30.82 -2.08 -0.77
C LEU A 187 29.87 -1.25 0.12
N ALA A 188 29.05 -1.93 0.92
CA ALA A 188 28.13 -1.30 1.86
C ALA A 188 28.83 -0.35 2.84
N SER A 189 29.96 -0.77 3.40
CA SER A 189 30.77 0.06 4.30
C SER A 189 31.35 1.28 3.60
N ALA A 190 31.91 1.13 2.40
CA ALA A 190 32.51 2.24 1.66
C ALA A 190 31.49 3.36 1.35
N HIS A 191 30.29 2.98 0.91
CA HIS A 191 29.20 3.92 0.64
C HIS A 191 28.57 4.51 1.89
N ARG A 192 28.52 3.76 3.00
CA ARG A 192 28.14 4.31 4.31
C ARG A 192 29.10 5.43 4.69
N ASP A 193 30.40 5.21 4.55
CA ASP A 193 31.43 6.19 4.92
C ASP A 193 31.40 7.41 4.00
N ALA A 194 31.17 7.22 2.70
CA ALA A 194 30.96 8.31 1.75
C ALA A 194 29.70 9.14 2.07
N PHE A 195 28.58 8.48 2.40
CA PHE A 195 27.36 9.16 2.82
C PHE A 195 27.58 9.92 4.13
N ALA A 196 28.18 9.28 5.13
CA ALA A 196 28.55 9.94 6.37
C ALA A 196 29.39 11.18 6.07
N ALA A 197 30.43 11.05 5.23
CA ALA A 197 31.32 12.13 4.77
C ALA A 197 30.57 13.34 4.21
N SER A 198 29.44 13.13 3.54
CA SER A 198 28.60 14.18 2.97
C SER A 198 27.69 14.90 3.97
N LEU A 199 27.47 14.34 5.16
CA LEU A 199 26.54 14.89 6.15
C LEU A 199 27.15 16.04 6.96
N PRO A 200 26.34 17.06 7.33
CA PRO A 200 26.66 18.02 8.39
C PRO A 200 27.03 17.32 9.71
N ALA A 201 27.82 17.97 10.56
CA ALA A 201 28.42 17.35 11.75
C ALA A 201 27.40 16.74 12.72
N ASP A 202 26.31 17.44 13.00
CA ASP A 202 25.21 16.99 13.86
C ASP A 202 24.41 15.83 13.25
N ARG A 203 24.14 15.89 11.93
CA ARG A 203 23.46 14.82 11.19
C ARG A 203 24.33 13.58 11.10
N ARG A 204 25.65 13.75 11.00
CA ARG A 204 26.62 12.67 11.07
C ARG A 204 26.61 12.00 12.43
N GLU A 205 26.62 12.77 13.52
CA GLU A 205 26.55 12.22 14.88
C GLU A 205 25.28 11.36 15.08
N ALA A 206 24.13 11.85 14.61
CA ALA A 206 22.88 11.07 14.63
C ALA A 206 22.95 9.82 13.72
N PHE A 207 23.58 9.93 12.55
CA PHE A 207 23.74 8.84 11.59
C PHE A 207 24.69 7.74 12.10
N ASP A 208 25.75 8.10 12.84
CA ASP A 208 26.76 7.14 13.30
C ASP A 208 26.21 6.10 14.27
N GLY A 209 25.13 6.43 14.99
CA GLY A 209 24.39 5.47 15.81
C GLY A 209 23.52 4.48 15.01
N LEU A 210 23.26 4.73 13.74
CA LEU A 210 22.41 3.90 12.89
C LEU A 210 23.20 2.78 12.22
N LYS A 211 22.62 1.58 12.25
CA LYS A 211 23.13 0.47 11.46
C LYS A 211 22.36 0.37 10.15
N ILE A 212 23.08 0.37 9.04
CA ILE A 212 22.54 0.48 7.68
C ILE A 212 22.36 -0.86 6.97
N GLU A 213 22.95 -1.94 7.50
CA GLU A 213 22.94 -3.27 6.89
C GLU A 213 23.06 -4.39 7.95
N ALA A 214 22.85 -5.64 7.53
CA ALA A 214 23.06 -6.84 8.35
C ALA A 214 23.59 -8.01 7.49
N ILE A 215 24.42 -7.71 6.49
CA ILE A 215 24.86 -8.66 5.46
C ILE A 215 25.64 -9.81 6.11
N LEU A 216 26.47 -9.49 7.10
CA LEU A 216 27.33 -10.45 7.78
C LEU A 216 26.69 -11.07 9.03
N ASP A 217 25.60 -10.50 9.54
CA ASP A 217 24.89 -11.03 10.72
C ASP A 217 23.80 -12.04 10.36
N THR A 218 23.39 -12.07 9.09
CA THR A 218 22.33 -12.95 8.62
C THR A 218 22.89 -14.26 8.07
N PRO A 219 22.19 -15.40 8.24
CA PRO A 219 22.61 -16.68 7.65
C PRO A 219 22.38 -16.74 6.13
N VAL A 220 21.45 -15.93 5.61
CA VAL A 220 21.05 -15.92 4.19
C VAL A 220 20.87 -14.49 3.71
N ASN A 221 21.44 -14.17 2.56
CA ASN A 221 21.10 -12.98 1.78
C ASN A 221 20.38 -13.37 0.49
N ILE A 222 19.55 -12.47 -0.03
CA ILE A 222 18.91 -12.65 -1.34
C ILE A 222 19.14 -11.40 -2.17
N ALA A 223 19.82 -11.56 -3.30
CA ALA A 223 19.84 -10.56 -4.36
C ALA A 223 18.63 -10.78 -5.25
N VAL A 224 17.67 -9.85 -5.20
CA VAL A 224 16.49 -9.85 -6.05
C VAL A 224 16.78 -9.02 -7.29
N THR A 225 16.69 -9.66 -8.45
CA THR A 225 17.05 -9.06 -9.73
C THR A 225 15.81 -8.81 -10.58
N CYS A 226 16.01 -8.16 -11.73
CA CYS A 226 15.02 -7.98 -12.77
C CYS A 226 15.70 -8.19 -14.13
N ASP A 227 15.15 -9.08 -14.97
CA ASP A 227 15.40 -9.13 -16.39
C ASP A 227 14.30 -8.32 -17.12
N PRO A 228 14.60 -7.08 -17.56
CA PRO A 228 13.61 -6.24 -18.25
C PRO A 228 13.15 -6.82 -19.60
N GLY A 229 13.94 -7.73 -20.19
CA GLY A 229 13.68 -8.38 -21.47
C GLY A 229 12.80 -9.64 -21.37
N ARG A 230 12.60 -10.18 -20.16
CA ARG A 230 11.78 -11.38 -19.93
C ARG A 230 10.37 -11.23 -20.52
N GLY A 231 9.85 -12.32 -21.08
CA GLY A 231 8.56 -12.33 -21.79
C GLY A 231 8.60 -11.86 -23.25
N GLY A 232 9.78 -11.51 -23.78
CA GLY A 232 9.95 -11.17 -25.20
C GLY A 232 9.32 -9.82 -25.59
N ARG A 233 9.10 -9.56 -26.88
CA ARG A 233 8.71 -8.23 -27.38
C ARG A 233 7.32 -7.75 -26.94
N HIS A 234 6.37 -8.66 -26.74
CA HIS A 234 4.94 -8.35 -26.66
C HIS A 234 4.34 -8.49 -25.25
N VAL A 235 5.10 -8.11 -24.22
CA VAL A 235 4.60 -8.07 -22.84
C VAL A 235 3.53 -7.00 -22.68
N LEU A 236 2.32 -7.42 -22.32
CA LEU A 236 1.17 -6.55 -22.08
C LEU A 236 1.52 -5.50 -21.00
N GLY A 237 1.26 -4.23 -21.27
CA GLY A 237 1.48 -3.13 -20.31
C GLY A 237 2.91 -2.59 -20.21
N ARG A 238 3.92 -3.25 -20.79
CA ARG A 238 5.32 -2.77 -20.71
C ARG A 238 5.67 -1.72 -21.78
N HIS A 239 4.93 -1.68 -22.89
CA HIS A 239 5.29 -0.87 -24.07
C HIS A 239 5.41 0.63 -23.79
N ALA A 240 4.57 1.19 -22.91
CA ALA A 240 4.54 2.61 -22.61
C ALA A 240 5.55 3.01 -21.53
N ASP A 241 5.81 2.13 -20.56
CA ASP A 241 6.78 2.38 -19.49
C ASP A 241 7.58 1.10 -19.18
N PRO A 242 8.82 0.99 -19.69
CA PRO A 242 9.68 -0.17 -19.44
C PRO A 242 10.02 -0.38 -17.96
N ARG A 243 9.93 0.66 -17.11
CA ARG A 243 10.27 0.57 -15.67
C ARG A 243 9.29 -0.31 -14.88
N THR A 244 8.13 -0.61 -15.45
CA THR A 244 7.08 -1.47 -14.85
C THR A 244 7.59 -2.86 -14.46
N THR A 245 8.64 -3.35 -15.11
CA THR A 245 9.31 -4.61 -14.74
C THR A 245 10.00 -4.53 -13.38
N ARG A 246 10.72 -3.43 -13.10
CA ARG A 246 11.33 -3.16 -11.78
C ARG A 246 10.28 -3.00 -10.69
N PHE A 247 9.15 -2.33 -10.99
CA PHE A 247 8.04 -2.23 -10.05
C PHE A 247 7.43 -3.59 -9.74
N SER A 248 7.33 -4.47 -10.74
CA SER A 248 6.88 -5.85 -10.54
C SER A 248 7.81 -6.60 -9.56
N ALA A 249 9.13 -6.49 -9.74
CA ALA A 249 10.11 -7.06 -8.80
C ALA A 249 10.01 -6.46 -7.39
N ALA A 250 9.79 -5.15 -7.25
CA ALA A 250 9.60 -4.51 -5.94
C ALA A 250 8.35 -5.04 -5.21
N ILE A 251 7.26 -5.34 -5.93
CA ILE A 251 6.06 -5.95 -5.33
C ILE A 251 6.35 -7.39 -4.87
N ALA A 252 7.16 -8.15 -5.63
CA ALA A 252 7.62 -9.48 -5.22
C ALA A 252 8.43 -9.41 -3.91
N ILE A 253 9.32 -8.43 -3.76
CA ILE A 253 10.06 -8.19 -2.51
C ILE A 253 9.09 -7.87 -1.36
N GLN A 254 8.04 -7.08 -1.61
CA GLN A 254 7.06 -6.75 -0.57
C GLN A 254 6.27 -7.98 -0.10
N ASN A 255 5.90 -8.90 -1.00
CA ASN A 255 5.28 -10.18 -0.61
C ASN A 255 6.24 -11.06 0.20
N LEU A 256 7.51 -11.16 -0.25
CA LEU A 256 8.58 -11.85 0.46
C LEU A 256 8.69 -11.35 1.90
N TRP A 257 8.70 -10.03 2.09
CA TRP A 257 8.83 -9.39 3.39
C TRP A 257 7.68 -9.71 4.34
N LEU A 258 6.44 -9.74 3.82
CA LEU A 258 5.25 -10.07 4.60
C LEU A 258 5.24 -11.56 4.99
N ALA A 259 5.58 -12.44 4.06
CA ALA A 259 5.68 -13.88 4.32
C ALA A 259 6.79 -14.18 5.34
N ALA A 260 7.96 -13.56 5.20
CA ALA A 260 9.06 -13.67 6.15
C ALA A 260 8.63 -13.25 7.57
N ARG A 261 7.91 -12.13 7.71
CA ARG A 261 7.37 -11.69 9.02
C ARG A 261 6.41 -12.72 9.62
N ALA A 262 5.59 -13.38 8.80
CA ALA A 262 4.67 -14.43 9.26
C ALA A 262 5.41 -15.71 9.71
N GLU A 263 6.54 -16.03 9.09
CA GLU A 263 7.43 -17.15 9.45
C GLU A 263 8.38 -16.82 10.64
N GLY A 264 8.30 -15.60 11.20
CA GLY A 264 9.18 -15.15 12.28
C GLY A 264 10.59 -14.72 11.82
N LEU A 265 10.80 -14.53 10.52
CA LEU A 265 12.04 -14.05 9.94
C LEU A 265 12.06 -12.51 9.87
N GLY A 266 13.18 -11.93 10.28
CA GLY A 266 13.54 -10.55 9.96
C GLY A 266 14.02 -10.44 8.52
N VAL A 267 13.72 -9.31 7.88
CA VAL A 267 14.26 -8.94 6.58
C VAL A 267 14.81 -7.52 6.66
N GLY A 268 16.04 -7.35 6.18
CA GLY A 268 16.74 -6.08 6.08
C GLY A 268 17.05 -5.71 4.63
N TRP A 269 16.56 -4.58 4.11
CA TRP A 269 16.94 -4.11 2.76
C TRP A 269 18.21 -3.27 2.83
N VAL A 270 19.21 -3.58 2.00
CA VAL A 270 20.45 -2.80 1.87
C VAL A 270 20.52 -2.13 0.50
N SER A 271 20.83 -0.83 0.50
CA SER A 271 20.99 -0.02 -0.70
C SER A 271 22.14 1.01 -0.59
N PHE A 272 23.11 0.75 0.28
CA PHE A 272 24.33 1.56 0.41
C PHE A 272 25.40 1.03 -0.56
N PHE A 273 25.12 0.98 -1.85
CA PHE A 273 26.07 0.62 -2.90
C PHE A 273 25.46 0.96 -4.25
N GLU A 274 26.27 1.03 -5.29
CA GLU A 274 25.72 1.07 -6.65
C GLU A 274 25.28 -0.34 -7.07
N PRO A 275 24.10 -0.50 -7.69
CA PRO A 275 23.60 -1.81 -8.14
C PRO A 275 24.60 -2.58 -9.02
N ASP A 276 25.34 -1.87 -9.87
CA ASP A 276 26.32 -2.46 -10.79
C ASP A 276 27.55 -3.04 -10.08
N GLU A 277 27.96 -2.48 -8.93
CA GLU A 277 29.08 -3.00 -8.13
C GLU A 277 28.72 -4.37 -7.55
N VAL A 278 27.50 -4.49 -7.02
CA VAL A 278 27.00 -5.78 -6.50
C VAL A 278 26.75 -6.75 -7.64
N ALA A 279 26.24 -6.29 -8.79
CA ALA A 279 26.09 -7.12 -9.98
C ALA A 279 27.42 -7.74 -10.42
N ALA A 280 28.51 -6.96 -10.40
CA ALA A 280 29.86 -7.44 -10.71
C ALA A 280 30.36 -8.47 -9.69
N VAL A 281 30.14 -8.25 -8.38
CA VAL A 281 30.49 -9.21 -7.32
C VAL A 281 29.76 -10.54 -7.50
N LEU A 282 28.49 -10.50 -7.91
CA LEU A 282 27.63 -11.68 -8.09
C LEU A 282 27.75 -12.31 -9.48
N GLY A 283 28.48 -11.69 -10.41
CA GLY A 283 28.61 -12.17 -11.79
C GLY A 283 27.29 -12.16 -12.56
N LEU A 284 26.44 -11.14 -12.33
CA LEU A 284 25.16 -11.03 -13.03
C LEU A 284 25.37 -10.77 -14.53
N PRO A 285 24.55 -11.35 -15.42
CA PRO A 285 24.54 -10.98 -16.83
C PRO A 285 24.23 -9.49 -17.01
N ALA A 286 24.83 -8.85 -18.03
CA ALA A 286 24.70 -7.40 -18.26
C ALA A 286 23.27 -6.88 -18.50
N HIS A 287 22.31 -7.76 -18.82
CA HIS A 287 20.90 -7.40 -19.01
C HIS A 287 20.05 -7.61 -17.74
N VAL A 288 20.64 -8.18 -16.68
CA VAL A 288 19.99 -8.46 -15.40
C VAL A 288 20.38 -7.37 -14.42
N GLU A 289 19.38 -6.67 -13.91
CA GLU A 289 19.56 -5.53 -13.03
C GLU A 289 19.31 -5.96 -11.57
N LEU A 290 20.12 -5.49 -10.63
CA LEU A 290 19.82 -5.66 -9.21
C LEU A 290 18.71 -4.70 -8.79
N VAL A 291 17.64 -5.22 -8.20
CA VAL A 291 16.53 -4.42 -7.66
C VAL A 291 16.65 -4.24 -6.16
N GLY A 292 17.03 -5.28 -5.42
CA GLY A 292 17.22 -5.20 -3.97
C GLY A 292 18.13 -6.28 -3.41
N TYR A 293 18.86 -5.95 -2.35
CA TYR A 293 19.69 -6.91 -1.61
C TYR A 293 19.14 -7.06 -0.20
N LEU A 294 18.65 -8.27 0.12
CA LEU A 294 17.93 -8.55 1.35
C LEU A 294 18.80 -9.39 2.29
N CYS A 295 18.81 -9.03 3.58
CA CYS A 295 19.39 -9.80 4.67
C CYS A 295 18.25 -10.53 5.38
N ILE A 296 18.33 -11.86 5.54
CA ILE A 296 17.23 -12.68 6.06
C ILE A 296 17.72 -13.62 7.17
N GLY A 297 17.01 -13.65 8.28
CA GLY A 297 17.30 -14.56 9.40
C GLY A 297 16.28 -14.44 10.52
N TYR A 298 16.33 -15.37 11.48
CA TYR A 298 15.56 -15.25 12.71
C TYR A 298 16.07 -14.08 13.56
N VAL A 299 15.17 -13.48 14.33
CA VAL A 299 15.49 -12.31 15.17
C VAL A 299 15.11 -12.56 16.62
N GLU A 300 15.84 -11.96 17.55
CA GLU A 300 15.52 -12.00 18.98
C GLU A 300 14.15 -11.37 19.27
N GLU A 301 13.88 -10.22 18.65
CA GLU A 301 12.64 -9.50 18.78
C GLU A 301 12.36 -8.62 17.54
N PHE A 302 11.08 -8.33 17.31
CA PHE A 302 10.66 -7.31 16.36
C PHE A 302 10.37 -6.01 17.11
N ALA A 303 11.09 -4.94 16.78
CA ALA A 303 10.87 -3.64 17.40
C ALA A 303 9.43 -3.13 17.21
N ALA A 304 8.86 -2.50 18.25
CA ALA A 304 7.50 -1.98 18.22
C ALA A 304 7.27 -0.89 17.14
N ALA A 305 8.32 -0.18 16.72
CA ALA A 305 8.27 0.88 15.70
C ALA A 305 9.51 0.84 14.79
N PRO A 306 9.49 1.49 13.61
CA PRO A 306 10.66 1.61 12.74
C PRO A 306 11.86 2.22 13.47
N GLU A 307 13.07 1.71 13.19
CA GLU A 307 14.30 2.18 13.85
C GLU A 307 14.50 3.69 13.68
N LEU A 308 14.31 4.23 12.47
CA LEU A 308 14.43 5.67 12.19
C LEU A 308 13.44 6.53 12.99
N VAL A 309 12.30 5.97 13.38
CA VAL A 309 11.33 6.67 14.26
C VAL A 309 11.81 6.61 15.72
N ARG A 310 12.29 5.46 16.16
CA ARG A 310 12.76 5.25 17.53
C ARG A 310 14.01 6.07 17.86
N THR A 311 14.91 6.21 16.90
CA THR A 311 16.15 6.98 17.04
C THR A 311 15.94 8.48 16.83
N GLY A 312 14.72 8.90 16.44
CA GLY A 312 14.43 10.29 16.12
C GLY A 312 15.11 10.75 14.83
N TRP A 313 15.45 9.86 13.90
CA TRP A 313 15.95 10.28 12.59
C TRP A 313 14.84 10.90 11.73
N ALA A 314 13.62 10.36 11.80
CA ALA A 314 12.45 10.83 11.08
C ALA A 314 11.13 10.42 11.75
N ARG A 315 10.04 11.12 11.45
CA ARG A 315 8.67 10.76 11.86
C ARG A 315 7.85 10.26 10.66
N ARG A 316 6.79 9.49 10.95
CA ARG A 316 5.84 9.07 9.91
C ARG A 316 4.96 10.25 9.52
N ARG A 317 4.79 10.47 8.22
CA ARG A 317 3.76 11.36 7.69
C ARG A 317 2.35 10.80 7.97
N PRO A 318 1.38 11.65 8.37
CA PRO A 318 -0.02 11.27 8.46
C PRO A 318 -0.61 10.76 7.13
N LEU A 319 -1.54 9.81 7.20
CA LEU A 319 -2.18 9.27 6.00
C LEU A 319 -2.98 10.32 5.22
N SER A 320 -3.65 11.26 5.90
CA SER A 320 -4.40 12.35 5.27
C SER A 320 -3.56 13.15 4.29
N TRP A 321 -2.28 13.35 4.60
CA TRP A 321 -1.37 14.05 3.71
C TRP A 321 -1.04 13.25 2.45
N ALA A 322 -1.24 11.94 2.40
CA ALA A 322 -1.03 11.13 1.20
C ALA A 322 -2.29 11.00 0.32
N ILE A 323 -3.44 11.45 0.80
CA ILE A 323 -4.72 11.32 0.11
C ILE A 323 -5.07 12.64 -0.59
N HIS A 324 -5.40 12.53 -1.86
CA HIS A 324 -5.91 13.61 -2.69
C HIS A 324 -7.17 13.11 -3.40
N HIS A 325 -8.18 13.96 -3.52
CA HIS A 325 -9.46 13.61 -4.14
C HIS A 325 -9.53 14.25 -5.51
N GLU A 326 -9.61 13.42 -6.55
CA GLU A 326 -9.68 13.81 -7.97
C GLU A 326 -8.43 14.51 -8.52
N HIS A 327 -7.90 15.54 -7.84
CA HIS A 327 -6.83 16.41 -8.31
C HIS A 327 -5.70 16.46 -7.28
N TRP A 328 -4.44 16.56 -7.73
CA TRP A 328 -3.32 16.83 -6.84
C TRP A 328 -3.56 18.12 -6.05
N GLY A 329 -3.18 18.14 -4.78
CA GLY A 329 -3.47 19.24 -3.85
C GLY A 329 -4.88 19.26 -3.24
N HIS A 330 -5.89 18.62 -3.87
CA HIS A 330 -7.26 18.64 -3.33
C HIS A 330 -7.41 17.63 -2.17
N ARG A 331 -7.32 18.13 -0.94
CA ARG A 331 -7.28 17.35 0.32
C ARG A 331 -8.51 17.61 1.17
N THR A 332 -8.79 16.71 2.11
CA THR A 332 -9.86 16.89 3.11
C THR A 332 -9.48 17.91 4.20
N THR A 333 -8.18 18.13 4.42
CA THR A 333 -7.61 19.11 5.35
C THR A 333 -6.87 20.20 4.59
N SER A 334 -6.80 21.41 5.17
CA SER A 334 -5.98 22.48 4.62
C SER A 334 -4.49 22.14 4.75
N ILE A 335 -3.68 22.56 3.78
CA ILE A 335 -2.22 22.35 3.81
C ILE A 335 -1.54 23.03 5.02
N VAL A 336 -2.14 24.11 5.53
CA VAL A 336 -1.67 24.82 6.72
C VAL A 336 -2.03 24.04 8.00
N ASP A 337 -3.23 23.47 8.08
CA ASP A 337 -3.64 22.61 9.21
C ASP A 337 -2.77 21.35 9.27
N ASP A 338 -2.42 20.81 8.11
CA ASP A 338 -1.44 19.73 8.00
C ASP A 338 -0.08 20.16 8.55
N ALA A 339 0.42 21.36 8.21
CA ALA A 339 1.68 21.87 8.74
C ALA A 339 1.64 22.06 10.26
N LEU A 340 0.53 22.55 10.84
CA LEU A 340 0.33 22.62 12.28
C LEU A 340 0.40 21.23 12.94
N THR A 341 -0.22 20.22 12.32
CA THR A 341 -0.14 18.83 12.78
C THR A 341 1.30 18.28 12.73
N ALA A 342 2.12 18.76 11.79
CA ALA A 342 3.54 18.41 11.71
C ALA A 342 4.31 18.87 12.95
N ALA A 343 4.00 20.05 13.49
CA ALA A 343 4.65 20.60 14.67
C ALA A 343 4.54 19.66 15.87
N ASP A 344 3.32 19.22 16.18
CA ASP A 344 3.01 18.32 17.31
C ASP A 344 3.67 16.94 17.16
N SER A 345 3.92 16.52 15.92
CA SER A 345 4.48 15.22 15.57
C SER A 345 5.94 15.27 15.13
N SER A 346 6.62 16.42 15.27
CA SER A 346 7.98 16.63 14.79
C SER A 346 9.02 15.81 15.57
N VAL A 347 10.18 15.62 14.94
CA VAL A 347 11.39 15.17 15.63
C VAL A 347 11.96 16.38 16.41
N ARG A 348 12.58 16.15 17.57
CA ARG A 348 13.30 17.23 18.26
C ARG A 348 14.33 17.82 17.32
N ALA A 349 14.25 19.12 17.09
CA ALA A 349 15.18 19.85 16.24
C ALA A 349 16.63 19.46 16.55
N SER A 350 17.33 18.99 15.53
CA SER A 350 18.76 18.69 15.59
C SER A 350 19.45 19.41 14.45
N GLY A 351 20.50 20.17 14.76
CA GLY A 351 21.41 20.69 13.75
C GLY A 351 21.39 22.18 13.47
N GLY A 352 22.28 22.55 12.54
CA GLY A 352 22.35 23.88 11.96
C GLY A 352 21.15 24.20 11.06
N PRO A 353 21.08 25.43 10.52
CA PRO A 353 20.02 25.81 9.61
C PRO A 353 20.02 24.91 8.36
N VAL A 354 18.86 24.44 7.94
CA VAL A 354 18.69 23.84 6.61
C VAL A 354 18.59 24.98 5.62
N HIS A 355 19.57 25.08 4.72
CA HIS A 355 19.55 26.10 3.67
C HIS A 355 18.57 25.67 2.58
N VAL A 356 17.54 26.46 2.31
CA VAL A 356 16.60 26.22 1.21
C VAL A 356 16.86 27.25 0.13
N ILE A 357 17.44 26.81 -0.98
CA ILE A 357 17.76 27.68 -2.11
C ILE A 357 16.64 27.56 -3.14
N VAL A 358 16.02 28.69 -3.50
CA VAL A 358 14.80 28.73 -4.30
C VAL A 358 15.05 29.41 -5.64
N GLY A 359 14.73 28.72 -6.73
CA GLY A 359 14.95 29.22 -8.09
C GLY A 359 16.36 28.92 -8.64
N GLY A 360 16.67 29.46 -9.82
CA GLY A 360 17.98 29.34 -10.47
C GLY A 360 18.32 27.97 -11.08
N ASP A 361 19.51 27.86 -11.66
CA ASP A 361 20.11 26.58 -12.09
C ASP A 361 20.73 25.88 -10.88
N ALA A 362 20.18 24.72 -10.51
CA ALA A 362 20.61 23.96 -9.34
C ALA A 362 22.08 23.49 -9.42
N THR A 363 22.66 23.45 -10.61
CA THR A 363 24.03 22.97 -10.85
C THR A 363 25.08 23.90 -10.22
N ASP A 364 24.78 25.19 -10.11
CA ASP A 364 25.70 26.22 -9.57
C ASP A 364 25.62 26.38 -8.04
N LEU A 365 24.67 25.70 -7.38
CA LEU A 365 24.27 25.97 -5.99
C LEU A 365 24.47 24.77 -5.04
N LEU A 366 25.19 23.74 -5.48
CA LEU A 366 25.44 22.53 -4.71
C LEU A 366 26.40 22.79 -3.54
N LYS A 367 25.84 23.03 -2.36
CA LYS A 367 26.52 22.92 -1.06
C LYS A 367 26.00 21.68 -0.34
N SER A 368 26.84 21.03 0.47
CA SER A 368 26.49 19.77 1.16
C SER A 368 25.36 19.90 2.20
N ASP A 369 25.03 21.12 2.62
CA ASP A 369 24.02 21.45 3.64
C ASP A 369 22.79 22.19 3.09
N ALA A 370 22.70 22.37 1.77
CA ALA A 370 21.60 23.06 1.12
C ALA A 370 20.64 22.09 0.42
N LEU A 371 19.34 22.31 0.61
CA LEU A 371 18.26 21.83 -0.21
C LEU A 371 18.00 22.83 -1.33
N VAL A 372 18.24 22.44 -2.58
CA VAL A 372 17.93 23.28 -3.74
C VAL A 372 16.54 22.92 -4.25
N VAL A 373 15.68 23.93 -4.43
CA VAL A 373 14.35 23.78 -5.02
C VAL A 373 14.36 24.40 -6.41
N ASP A 374 14.47 23.52 -7.40
CA ASP A 374 14.50 23.86 -8.82
C ASP A 374 13.06 24.02 -9.34
N LEU A 375 12.73 25.24 -9.78
CA LEU A 375 11.43 25.60 -10.33
C LEU A 375 11.38 25.55 -11.87
N GLY A 376 12.48 25.15 -12.51
CA GLY A 376 12.64 25.09 -13.96
C GLY A 376 11.69 24.11 -14.63
N ALA A 377 11.27 24.42 -15.85
CA ALA A 377 10.35 23.56 -16.61
C ALA A 377 10.98 22.22 -17.05
N THR A 378 12.30 22.16 -17.12
CA THR A 378 13.07 20.96 -17.47
C THR A 378 13.57 20.27 -16.22
N ARG A 379 13.33 18.96 -16.12
CA ARG A 379 13.84 18.16 -15.02
C ARG A 379 15.38 18.15 -15.04
N PRO A 380 16.07 18.58 -13.97
CA PRO A 380 17.53 18.53 -13.93
C PRO A 380 18.03 17.07 -13.87
N PRO A 381 19.25 16.80 -14.35
CA PRO A 381 19.93 15.54 -14.05
C PRO A 381 20.04 15.40 -12.53
N ALA A 382 19.32 14.45 -11.95
CA ALA A 382 19.10 14.40 -10.52
C ALA A 382 20.40 14.15 -9.73
N GLY A 383 20.59 14.89 -8.64
CA GLY A 383 21.62 14.68 -7.63
C GLY A 383 21.01 14.66 -6.22
N PHE A 384 21.80 14.27 -5.22
CA PHE A 384 21.40 14.36 -3.81
C PHE A 384 21.19 15.84 -3.44
N GLY A 385 20.08 16.18 -2.77
CA GLY A 385 19.81 17.55 -2.30
C GLY A 385 19.07 18.48 -3.27
N VAL A 386 18.62 18.01 -4.45
CA VAL A 386 17.81 18.81 -5.40
C VAL A 386 16.36 18.32 -5.45
N LEU A 387 15.42 19.22 -5.17
CA LEU A 387 13.97 19.02 -5.35
C LEU A 387 13.48 19.76 -6.59
N TRP A 388 13.09 18.99 -7.60
CA TRP A 388 12.44 19.56 -8.79
C TRP A 388 10.93 19.76 -8.54
N ARG A 389 10.48 21.02 -8.64
CA ARG A 389 9.12 21.49 -8.35
C ARG A 389 8.69 22.55 -9.38
N PRO A 390 8.42 22.18 -10.64
CA PRO A 390 7.97 23.13 -11.65
C PRO A 390 6.58 23.69 -11.26
N ALA A 391 6.55 24.92 -10.74
CA ALA A 391 5.32 25.61 -10.38
C ALA A 391 4.78 26.39 -11.58
N ARG A 392 3.48 26.31 -11.84
CA ARG A 392 2.81 27.01 -12.96
C ARG A 392 2.23 28.35 -12.53
N SER A 393 2.09 28.58 -11.23
CA SER A 393 1.52 29.80 -10.65
C SER A 393 2.13 30.10 -9.29
N PRO A 394 2.07 31.36 -8.82
CA PRO A 394 2.47 31.72 -7.46
C PRO A 394 1.71 30.94 -6.38
N ALA A 395 0.42 30.69 -6.55
CA ALA A 395 -0.37 29.91 -5.59
C ALA A 395 0.16 28.47 -5.44
N GLU A 396 0.46 27.81 -6.56
CA GLU A 396 1.06 26.47 -6.57
C GLU A 396 2.46 26.48 -5.94
N ALA A 397 3.24 27.54 -6.17
CA ALA A 397 4.54 27.72 -5.53
C ALA A 397 4.41 27.87 -4.00
N VAL A 398 3.46 28.65 -3.50
CA VAL A 398 3.19 28.75 -2.04
C VAL A 398 2.85 27.38 -1.46
N GLU A 399 1.97 26.60 -2.11
CA GLU A 399 1.61 25.25 -1.65
C GLU A 399 2.84 24.33 -1.57
N TYR A 400 3.69 24.31 -2.60
CA TYR A 400 4.93 23.52 -2.57
C TYR A 400 5.88 23.97 -1.47
N GLY A 401 5.98 25.28 -1.20
CA GLY A 401 6.78 25.79 -0.10
C GLY A 401 6.30 25.29 1.25
N VAL A 402 4.99 25.30 1.49
CA VAL A 402 4.40 24.76 2.73
C VAL A 402 4.67 23.26 2.85
N GLU A 403 4.54 22.50 1.75
CA GLU A 403 4.85 21.07 1.73
C GLU A 403 6.31 20.75 2.07
N ILE A 404 7.26 21.54 1.54
CA ILE A 404 8.69 21.37 1.81
C ILE A 404 8.98 21.60 3.29
N ALA A 405 8.45 22.67 3.88
CA ALA A 405 8.71 23.00 5.27
C ALA A 405 8.19 21.93 6.25
N ARG A 406 6.97 21.42 6.03
CA ARG A 406 6.42 20.34 6.89
C ARG A 406 7.18 19.02 6.75
N ASP A 407 7.64 18.67 5.54
CA ASP A 407 8.43 17.44 5.32
C ASP A 407 9.79 17.55 6.01
N LEU A 408 10.42 18.74 5.99
CA LEU A 408 11.65 19.02 6.72
C LEU A 408 11.46 18.98 8.25
N ALA A 409 10.32 19.45 8.76
CA ALA A 409 9.99 19.33 10.19
C ALA A 409 9.92 17.86 10.65
N LEU A 410 9.33 16.97 9.84
CA LEU A 410 9.29 15.52 10.11
C LEU A 410 10.68 14.85 10.07
N GLN A 411 11.66 15.50 9.44
CA GLN A 411 13.06 15.03 9.37
C GLN A 411 13.95 15.66 10.45
N GLY A 412 13.40 16.52 11.32
CA GLY A 412 14.11 17.11 12.45
C GLY A 412 14.80 18.44 12.16
N ALA A 413 14.45 19.13 11.07
CA ALA A 413 14.89 20.51 10.87
C ALA A 413 14.35 21.40 11.99
N GLY A 414 15.19 22.29 12.56
CA GLY A 414 14.78 23.28 13.56
C GLY A 414 14.72 24.72 13.05
N HIS A 415 15.50 25.00 12.00
CA HIS A 415 15.59 26.31 11.37
C HIS A 415 15.71 26.16 9.85
N LEU A 416 14.95 26.94 9.09
CA LEU A 416 15.07 27.04 7.64
C LEU A 416 15.65 28.40 7.24
N ALA A 417 16.83 28.38 6.61
CA ALA A 417 17.42 29.59 6.04
C ALA A 417 17.08 29.65 4.55
N VAL A 418 16.13 30.52 4.17
CA VAL A 418 15.64 30.60 2.78
C VAL A 418 16.48 31.60 1.99
N HIS A 419 16.98 31.18 0.82
CA HIS A 419 17.79 31.99 -0.08
C HIS A 419 17.13 32.02 -1.46
N LEU A 420 16.97 33.20 -2.05
CA LEU A 420 16.51 33.34 -3.43
C LEU A 420 17.73 33.28 -4.36
N ALA A 421 17.71 32.36 -5.32
CA ALA A 421 18.70 32.28 -6.38
C ALA A 421 18.37 33.20 -7.57
N ASP A 422 17.09 33.58 -7.70
CA ASP A 422 16.61 34.58 -8.67
C ASP A 422 15.45 35.40 -8.07
N ASP A 423 15.14 36.53 -8.71
CA ASP A 423 14.09 37.47 -8.28
C ASP A 423 12.71 37.17 -8.89
N SER A 424 12.48 35.96 -9.40
CA SER A 424 11.20 35.62 -10.04
C SER A 424 10.03 35.60 -9.06
N GLU A 425 8.83 35.88 -9.57
CA GLU A 425 7.59 35.82 -8.78
C GLU A 425 7.34 34.42 -8.21
N LEU A 426 7.73 33.37 -8.95
CA LEU A 426 7.60 31.98 -8.47
C LEU A 426 8.57 31.67 -7.34
N ALA A 427 9.82 32.16 -7.42
CA ALA A 427 10.80 31.99 -6.36
C ALA A 427 10.36 32.70 -5.07
N LYS A 428 9.86 33.93 -5.18
CA LYS A 428 9.31 34.68 -4.04
C LYS A 428 8.11 33.98 -3.42
N ALA A 429 7.18 33.50 -4.24
CA ALA A 429 5.99 32.79 -3.77
C ALA A 429 6.32 31.45 -3.10
N LEU A 430 7.27 30.67 -3.63
CA LEU A 430 7.75 29.46 -2.96
C LEU A 430 8.40 29.81 -1.62
N ALA A 431 9.24 30.85 -1.56
CA ALA A 431 9.87 31.30 -0.33
C ALA A 431 8.84 31.70 0.74
N GLU A 432 7.79 32.44 0.36
CA GLU A 432 6.66 32.76 1.24
C GLU A 432 5.95 31.49 1.75
N GLY A 433 5.75 30.50 0.88
CA GLY A 433 5.21 29.20 1.26
C GLY A 433 6.08 28.46 2.28
N VAL A 434 7.40 28.42 2.05
CA VAL A 434 8.36 27.81 2.99
C VAL A 434 8.31 28.49 4.34
N GLN A 435 8.24 29.83 4.37
CA GLN A 435 8.14 30.61 5.61
C GLN A 435 6.82 30.33 6.35
N THR A 436 5.71 30.34 5.63
CA THR A 436 4.37 30.06 6.17
C THR A 436 4.33 28.64 6.76
N GLY A 437 4.79 27.65 6.00
CA GLY A 437 4.83 26.26 6.44
C GLY A 437 5.78 26.02 7.60
N ALA A 438 6.92 26.72 7.63
CA ALA A 438 7.86 26.67 8.74
C ALA A 438 7.23 27.22 10.03
N SER A 439 6.64 28.41 9.97
CA SER A 439 5.92 29.01 11.10
C SER A 439 4.78 28.10 11.59
N ALA A 440 3.99 27.54 10.67
CA ALA A 440 2.92 26.60 11.01
C ALA A 440 3.45 25.29 11.60
N SER A 441 4.60 24.80 11.16
CA SER A 441 5.23 23.59 11.68
C SER A 441 6.07 23.83 12.95
N GLY A 442 6.03 25.03 13.53
CA GLY A 442 6.81 25.38 14.72
C GLY A 442 8.32 25.52 14.47
N LEU A 443 8.73 25.64 13.21
CA LEU A 443 10.11 25.89 12.81
C LEU A 443 10.43 27.38 12.86
N THR A 444 11.68 27.69 13.21
CA THR A 444 12.20 29.05 12.99
C THR A 444 12.65 29.22 11.54
N HIS A 445 12.66 30.44 11.04
CA HIS A 445 13.13 30.72 9.69
C HIS A 445 13.83 32.09 9.59
N SER A 446 14.75 32.23 8.64
CA SER A 446 15.32 33.51 8.25
C SER A 446 14.97 33.85 6.80
N CYS A 447 14.64 35.11 6.55
CA CYS A 447 14.30 35.61 5.22
C CYS A 447 15.57 35.96 4.41
N PRO A 448 15.50 35.89 3.07
CA PRO A 448 16.46 36.54 2.18
C PRO A 448 16.50 38.06 2.37
#